data_AF-A0A485AS59-F1
#
_entry.id   AF-A0A485AS59-F1
#
_cell.length_a   1.000
_cell.length_b   1.000
_cell.length_c   1.000
_cell.angle_alpha   90.00
_cell.angle_beta   90.00
_cell.angle_gamma   90.00
#
_symmetry.space_group_name_H-M   'P 1'
#
loop_
_entity.id
_entity.type
_entity.pdbx_description
1 polymer ?
#
loop_
_entity_poly.entity_id
_entity_poly.type
_entity_poly.pdbx_seq_one_letter_code
_entity_poly.pdbx_strand_id
1 'polypeptide(L)' 'MFEVTESVSNSRKIILITHPSVQANAFANYLTDLLSVSVDVHNINKPLVQRLNKGSVVLFDIAVSNKKLNGIWA' A
#
# COMPACT_ATOMS: atom_id res chain seq x y z
N MET A 1 36.65 15.19 2.71
CA MET A 1 36.00 14.39 1.66
C MET A 1 35.31 13.26 2.37
N PHE A 2 34.01 13.42 2.67
CA PHE A 2 33.21 12.44 3.41
C PHE A 2 32.08 11.97 2.50
N GLU A 3 31.75 10.69 2.65
CA GLU A 3 31.10 9.80 1.70
C GLU A 3 29.85 10.35 1.00
N VAL A 4 29.87 10.24 -0.33
CA VAL A 4 28.70 10.34 -1.20
C VAL A 4 28.04 8.96 -1.22
N THR A 5 27.23 8.62 -0.22
CA THR A 5 26.31 7.46 -0.29
C THR A 5 25.15 7.64 0.69
N GLU A 6 24.28 8.62 0.44
CA GLU A 6 22.91 8.53 0.97
C GLU A 6 21.91 9.18 0.01
N SER A 7 22.03 8.91 -1.28
CA SER A 7 20.84 8.86 -2.13
C SER A 7 20.17 7.49 -1.91
N VAL A 8 19.71 7.23 -0.68
CA VAL A 8 18.59 6.31 -0.50
C VAL A 8 17.46 6.97 -1.26
N SER A 9 17.32 6.58 -2.54
CA SER A 9 16.17 6.89 -3.36
C SER A 9 14.99 6.45 -2.53
N ASN A 10 14.36 7.40 -1.82
CA ASN A 10 13.14 7.18 -1.07
C ASN A 10 12.13 6.80 -2.13
N SER A 11 12.05 5.51 -2.47
CA SER A 11 11.11 5.01 -3.44
C SER A 11 9.75 5.21 -2.80
N ARG A 12 9.12 6.34 -3.15
CA ARG A 12 7.73 6.60 -2.84
C ARG A 12 7.00 5.37 -3.33
N LYS A 13 6.24 4.76 -2.43
CA LYS A 13 5.49 3.54 -2.67
C LYS A 13 4.08 3.76 -2.18
N ILE A 14 3.12 3.28 -2.96
CA ILE A 14 1.73 3.24 -2.55
C ILE A 14 1.39 1.81 -2.17
N ILE A 15 0.61 1.65 -1.10
CA ILE A 15 0.08 0.35 -0.69
C ILE A 15 -1.43 0.47 -0.65
N LEU A 16 -2.10 -0.27 -1.53
CA LEU A 16 -3.55 -0.40 -1.57
C LEU A 16 -3.96 -1.54 -0.65
N ILE A 17 -4.55 -1.22 0.50
CA ILE A 17 -5.09 -2.21 1.44
C ILE A 17 -6.59 -2.39 1.15
N THR A 18 -6.93 -3.52 0.55
CA THR A 18 -8.31 -3.89 0.18
C THR A 18 -8.48 -5.41 0.10
N HIS A 19 -9.66 -5.89 -0.29
CA HIS A 19 -9.86 -7.27 -0.69
C HIS A 19 -9.24 -7.48 -2.09
N PRO A 20 -8.31 -8.44 -2.26
CA PRO A 20 -7.69 -8.68 -3.57
C PRO A 20 -8.73 -9.04 -4.63
N SER A 21 -8.72 -8.32 -5.74
CA SER A 21 -9.64 -8.51 -6.85
C SER A 21 -8.99 -8.07 -8.16
N VAL A 22 -9.60 -8.45 -9.29
CA VAL A 22 -9.16 -8.01 -10.62
C VAL A 22 -9.19 -6.47 -10.70
N GLN A 23 -10.21 -5.85 -10.13
CA GLN A 23 -10.39 -4.39 -10.10
C GLN A 23 -9.31 -3.72 -9.27
N ALA A 24 -8.97 -4.28 -8.09
CA ALA A 24 -7.92 -3.74 -7.24
C ALA A 24 -6.54 -3.78 -7.93
N ASN A 25 -6.24 -4.89 -8.62
CA ASN A 25 -5.00 -5.03 -9.38
C ASN A 25 -4.96 -4.10 -10.59
N ALA A 26 -6.07 -3.97 -11.34
CA ALA A 26 -6.16 -3.04 -12.46
C ALA A 26 -5.96 -1.59 -12.01
N PHE A 27 -6.53 -1.21 -10.87
CA PHE A 27 -6.34 0.12 -10.30
C PHE A 27 -4.91 0.35 -9.82
N ALA A 28 -4.28 -0.63 -9.17
CA ALA A 28 -2.88 -0.55 -8.76
C ALA A 28 -1.94 -0.39 -9.97
N ASN A 29 -2.18 -1.14 -11.05
CA ASN A 29 -1.42 -1.01 -12.30
C ASN A 29 -1.61 0.38 -12.92
N TYR A 30 -2.86 0.84 -13.02
CA TYR A 30 -3.16 2.18 -13.52
C TYR A 30 -2.43 3.29 -12.73
N LEU A 31 -2.42 3.20 -11.41
CA LEU A 31 -1.69 4.15 -10.57
C LEU A 31 -0.18 4.04 -10.71
N THR A 32 0.33 2.82 -10.89
CA THR A 32 1.76 2.58 -11.13
C THR A 32 2.21 3.30 -12.39
N ASP A 33 1.45 3.17 -13.48
CA ASP A 33 1.74 3.80 -14.76
C ASP A 33 1.58 5.33 -14.69
N LEU A 34 0.48 5.81 -14.09
CA LEU A 34 0.17 7.23 -14.00
C LEU A 34 1.19 8.03 -13.17
N LEU A 35 1.65 7.45 -12.06
CA LEU A 35 2.50 8.14 -11.10
C LEU A 35 3.97 7.74 -11.19
N SER A 36 4.31 6.74 -12.02
CA SER A 36 5.66 6.16 -12.11
C SER A 36 6.20 5.74 -10.74
N VAL A 37 5.34 5.14 -9.92
CA VAL A 37 5.59 4.75 -8.52
C VAL A 37 5.08 3.33 -8.31
N SER A 38 5.82 2.50 -7.57
CA SER A 38 5.36 1.15 -7.20
C SER A 38 4.07 1.21 -6.37
N VAL A 39 3.06 0.46 -6.80
CA VAL A 39 1.80 0.27 -6.07
C VAL A 39 1.58 -1.20 -5.77
N ASP A 40 1.54 -1.55 -4.49
CA ASP A 40 1.29 -2.92 -4.05
C ASP A 40 -0.14 -3.10 -3.55
N VAL A 41 -0.78 -4.22 -3.89
CA VAL A 41 -2.07 -4.61 -3.32
C VAL A 41 -1.84 -5.52 -2.12
N HIS A 42 -2.26 -5.06 -0.94
CA HIS A 42 -2.21 -5.85 0.29
C HIS A 42 -3.62 -6.30 0.67
N ASN A 43 -3.74 -7.61 0.96
CA ASN A 43 -5.00 -8.17 1.43
C ASN A 43 -5.32 -7.69 2.84
N ILE A 44 -6.41 -6.95 3.01
CA ILE A 44 -6.88 -6.42 4.31
C ILE A 44 -7.11 -7.51 5.39
N ASN A 45 -7.32 -8.76 4.98
CA ASN A 45 -7.49 -9.88 5.90
C ASN A 45 -6.16 -10.47 6.38
N LYS A 46 -5.02 -10.06 5.80
CA LYS A 46 -3.69 -10.50 6.22
C LYS A 46 -3.01 -9.39 7.04
N PRO A 47 -2.29 -9.73 8.13
CA PRO A 47 -1.48 -8.76 8.84
C PRO A 47 -0.34 -8.26 7.93
N LEU A 48 0.05 -6.99 8.11
CA LEU A 48 1.29 -6.47 7.53
C LEU A 48 2.46 -7.06 8.33
N VAL A 49 3.26 -7.90 7.69
CA VAL A 49 4.37 -8.62 8.34
C VAL A 49 5.60 -7.73 8.54
N GLN A 50 5.72 -6.67 7.75
CA GLN A 50 6.84 -5.72 7.79
C GLN A 50 6.33 -4.30 8.03
N ARG A 51 7.15 -3.49 8.71
CA ARG A 51 6.87 -2.05 8.84
C ARG A 51 6.93 -1.39 7.46
N LEU A 52 6.04 -0.43 7.25
CA LEU A 52 6.05 0.36 6.03
C LEU A 52 7.25 1.30 6.03
N ASN A 53 7.92 1.42 4.88
CA ASN A 53 9.04 2.33 4.72
C ASN A 53 8.59 3.78 4.91
N LYS A 54 9.49 4.63 5.43
CA LYS A 54 9.23 6.07 5.57
C LYS A 54 8.89 6.67 4.20
N GLY A 55 7.82 7.46 4.13
CA GLY A 55 7.34 8.04 2.86
C GLY A 55 6.40 7.14 2.06
N SER A 56 5.98 5.99 2.59
CA SER A 56 4.90 5.19 1.99
C SER A 56 3.54 5.88 2.14
N VAL A 57 2.71 5.81 1.11
CA VAL A 57 1.31 6.24 1.15
C VAL A 57 0.40 5.02 1.21
N VAL A 58 -0.57 5.02 2.12
CA VAL A 58 -1.55 3.93 2.25
C VAL A 58 -2.88 4.40 1.70
N LEU A 59 -3.40 3.68 0.71
CA LEU A 59 -4.78 3.80 0.23
C LEU A 59 -5.60 2.68 0.86
N PHE A 60 -6.68 3.02 1.55
CA PHE A 60 -7.43 2.07 2.37
C PHE A 60 -8.90 2.01 1.97
N ASP A 61 -9.42 0.80 1.76
CA ASP A 61 -10.83 0.57 1.44
C ASP A 61 -11.70 0.56 2.70
N ILE A 62 -12.43 1.65 2.93
CA ILE A 62 -13.28 1.85 4.11
C ILE A 62 -14.48 0.89 4.13
N ALA A 63 -15.08 0.60 2.97
CA ALA A 63 -16.28 -0.25 2.92
C ALA A 63 -15.95 -1.70 3.32
N VAL A 64 -14.79 -2.20 2.88
CA VAL A 64 -14.29 -3.52 3.32
C VAL A 64 -13.78 -3.48 4.76
N SER A 65 -13.18 -2.36 5.20
CA SER A 65 -12.76 -2.14 6.60
C SER A 65 -13.92 -2.27 7.59
N ASN A 66 -15.04 -1.61 7.30
CA ASN A 66 -16.17 -1.52 8.21
C ASN A 66 -16.80 -2.89 8.47
N LYS A 67 -16.82 -3.78 7.47
CA LYS A 67 -17.25 -5.18 7.69
C LYS A 67 -16.36 -5.91 8.71
N LYS A 68 -15.07 -5.59 8.75
CA LYS A 68 -14.11 -6.17 9.71
C LYS A 68 -14.26 -5.56 11.10
N LEU A 69 -14.51 -4.25 11.21
CA LEU A 69 -14.80 -3.60 12.49
C LEU A 69 -16.06 -4.16 13.15
N ASN A 70 -17.11 -4.43 12.36
CA ASN A 70 -18.33 -5.07 12.85
C ASN A 70 -18.12 -6.51 13.35
N GLY A 71 -17.04 -7.20 12.98
CA GLY A 71 -16.75 -8.56 13.46
C GLY A 71 -15.84 -8.63 14.68
N ILE A 72 -15.13 -7.53 15.00
CA ILE A 72 -14.20 -7.45 16.15
C ILE A 72 -14.85 -6.71 17.33
N TRP A 73 -15.80 -5.81 17.06
CA TRP A 73 -16.45 -4.95 18.04
C TRP A 73 -17.95 -5.24 18.24
N ALA A 74 -18.47 -6.34 17.67
CA ALA A 74 -19.84 -6.82 17.94
C ALA A 74 -19.86 -7.88 19.04
#